data_AF-A0A9Q9HCA5-F1
#
_entry.id   AF-A0A9Q9HCA5-F1
#
_cell.length_a   1.000
_cell.length_b   1.000
_cell.length_c   1.000
_cell.angle_alpha   90.00
_cell.angle_beta   90.00
_cell.angle_gamma   90.00
#
_symmetry.space_group_name_H-M   'P 1'
#
loop_
_entity.id
_entity.type
_entity.pdbx_description
1 polymer ?
#
loop_
_entity_poly.entity_id
_entity_poly.type
_entity_poly.pdbx_seq_one_letter_code
_entity_poly.pdbx_strand_id
1 'polypeptide(L)'
;MLVTRWGARFMGRSIPCSIGRGGMTDDKREGDGATPRGIWELAAGLYRADRRARPTCPLPLRPIGPWDLWSDDPDDPNYNHPVRALRYSHSHEQLRMAAPLYDVCLISDQNWPDAVPGKGSALFVHNWRRPRFPTAGCIAFAAKDLSWILDRWQADSRILVR
;
A
#
# COMPACT_ATOMS: atom_id res chain seq x y z
N MET A 1 14.19 3.70 1.42
CA MET A 1 13.49 4.33 2.58
C MET A 1 13.52 3.37 3.74
N LEU A 2 13.94 3.80 4.94
CA LEU A 2 13.86 2.99 6.16
C LEU A 2 12.54 3.31 6.86
N VAL A 3 11.74 2.31 7.23
CA VAL A 3 10.50 2.46 8.01
C VAL A 3 10.67 1.71 9.31
N THR A 4 10.36 2.39 10.42
CA THR A 4 10.39 1.83 11.77
C THR A 4 9.09 2.16 12.48
N ARG A 5 8.88 1.58 13.67
CA ARG A 5 7.72 1.95 14.52
C ARG A 5 7.62 3.46 14.79
N TRP A 6 8.73 4.19 14.76
CA TRP A 6 8.78 5.62 15.05
C TRP A 6 8.54 6.52 13.84
N GLY A 7 8.57 5.98 12.63
CA GLY A 7 8.43 6.75 11.40
C GLY A 7 9.36 6.24 10.31
N ALA A 8 9.38 6.97 9.20
CA ALA A 8 10.24 6.68 8.06
C ALA A 8 11.42 7.65 7.97
N ARG A 9 12.52 7.19 7.37
CA ARG A 9 13.67 8.00 6.98
C ARG A 9 13.96 7.79 5.50
N PHE A 10 13.95 8.88 4.73
CA PHE A 10 14.22 8.87 3.30
C PHE A 10 14.98 10.13 2.89
N MET A 11 16.06 9.97 2.11
CA MET A 11 16.88 11.09 1.62
C MET A 11 17.27 12.08 2.74
N GLY A 12 17.72 11.57 3.89
CA GLY A 12 18.12 12.37 5.06
C GLY A 12 16.98 13.00 5.87
N ARG A 13 15.71 12.83 5.48
CA ARG A 13 14.55 13.39 6.20
C ARG A 13 13.84 12.34 7.05
N SER A 14 13.43 12.74 8.25
CA SER A 14 12.48 12.01 9.07
C SER A 14 11.05 12.38 8.65
N ILE A 15 10.26 11.39 8.27
CA ILE A 15 8.90 11.55 7.76
C ILE A 15 7.99 10.71 8.65
N PRO A 16 6.96 11.28 9.29
CA PRO A 16 6.05 10.48 10.07
C PRO A 16 5.23 9.56 9.15
N CYS A 17 5.03 8.32 9.57
CA CYS A 17 4.23 7.33 8.86
C CYS A 17 3.36 6.56 9.85
N SER A 18 2.26 5.98 9.35
CA SER A 18 1.50 4.95 10.03
C SER A 18 1.99 3.58 9.59
N ILE A 19 1.84 2.62 10.50
CA ILE A 19 2.03 1.19 10.27
C ILE A 19 0.80 0.44 10.78
N GLY A 20 0.79 -0.87 10.61
CA GLY A 20 -0.26 -1.74 11.11
C GLY A 20 -0.54 -1.56 12.61
N ARG A 21 -1.81 -1.67 13.01
CA ARG A 21 -2.25 -1.65 14.42
C ARG A 21 -1.60 -2.75 15.27
N GLY A 22 -1.23 -3.87 14.66
CA GLY A 22 -0.48 -4.98 15.27
C GLY A 22 1.03 -4.72 15.34
N GLY A 23 1.50 -3.55 14.92
CA GLY A 23 2.91 -3.21 14.87
C GLY A 23 3.62 -3.83 13.67
N MET A 24 4.81 -4.36 13.89
CA MET A 24 5.65 -4.98 12.87
C MET A 24 5.94 -6.44 13.23
N THR A 25 5.91 -7.34 12.23
CA THR A 25 6.05 -8.79 12.43
C THR A 25 6.99 -9.41 11.39
N ASP A 26 7.66 -10.50 11.77
CA ASP A 26 8.40 -11.38 10.84
C ASP A 26 7.56 -12.60 10.43
N ASP A 27 6.45 -12.86 11.13
CA ASP A 27 5.50 -13.94 10.86
C ASP A 27 4.13 -13.35 10.50
N LYS A 28 4.05 -12.80 9.29
CA LYS A 28 2.84 -12.15 8.76
C LYS A 28 1.75 -13.18 8.47
N ARG A 29 0.54 -12.86 8.92
CA ARG A 29 -0.68 -13.67 8.70
C ARG A 29 -1.85 -12.78 8.29
N GLU A 30 -2.80 -13.33 7.55
CA GLU A 30 -4.00 -12.58 7.16
C GLU A 30 -4.76 -12.06 8.40
N GLY A 31 -5.22 -10.82 8.35
CA GLY A 31 -5.98 -10.19 9.44
C GLY A 31 -5.21 -9.83 10.73
N ASP A 32 -3.92 -10.16 10.86
CA ASP A 32 -3.12 -9.86 12.08
C ASP A 32 -2.94 -8.36 12.37
N GLY A 33 -3.24 -7.50 11.39
CA GLY A 33 -3.11 -6.06 11.52
C GLY A 33 -1.67 -5.54 11.52
N ALA A 34 -0.66 -6.37 11.23
CA ALA A 34 0.76 -6.04 11.35
C ALA A 34 1.41 -5.74 9.99
N THR A 35 2.41 -4.86 9.99
CA THR A 35 3.25 -4.56 8.84
C THR A 35 4.42 -5.57 8.80
N PRO A 36 4.60 -6.36 7.72
CA PRO A 36 5.72 -7.29 7.65
C PRO A 36 7.06 -6.57 7.63
N ARG A 37 8.01 -7.05 8.43
CA ARG A 37 9.42 -6.67 8.34
C ARG A 37 10.03 -7.25 7.07
N GLY A 38 11.09 -6.60 6.61
CA GLY A 38 11.81 -7.04 5.42
C GLY A 38 12.10 -5.90 4.45
N ILE A 39 12.48 -6.28 3.24
CA ILE A 39 12.70 -5.35 2.14
C ILE A 39 11.50 -5.47 1.22
N TRP A 40 10.83 -4.36 0.96
CA TRP A 40 9.72 -4.28 0.02
C TRP A 40 10.16 -3.53 -1.23
N GLU A 41 9.72 -4.05 -2.36
CA GLU A 41 9.72 -3.36 -3.64
C GLU A 41 8.35 -2.74 -3.89
N LEU A 42 8.30 -1.63 -4.63
CA LEU A 42 7.05 -1.08 -5.14
C LEU A 42 6.93 -1.50 -6.60
N ALA A 43 5.99 -2.41 -6.89
CA ALA A 43 5.83 -3.00 -8.21
C ALA A 43 5.08 -2.07 -9.18
N ALA A 44 4.04 -1.39 -8.67
CA ALA A 44 3.20 -0.50 -9.45
C ALA A 44 2.48 0.49 -8.54
N GLY A 45 1.70 1.39 -9.14
CA GLY A 45 0.83 2.26 -8.38
C GLY A 45 -0.46 2.62 -9.09
N LEU A 46 -1.38 3.08 -8.28
CA LEU A 46 -2.71 3.49 -8.63
C LEU A 46 -2.93 4.92 -8.16
N TYR A 47 -3.72 5.70 -8.90
CA TYR A 47 -4.04 7.07 -8.49
C TYR A 47 -5.45 7.49 -8.91
N ARG A 48 -6.01 8.43 -8.15
CA ARG A 48 -7.30 9.07 -8.47
C ARG A 48 -7.12 10.20 -9.47
N ALA A 49 -7.20 9.87 -10.75
CA ALA A 49 -7.09 10.84 -11.85
C ALA A 49 -8.15 11.95 -11.79
N ASP A 50 -9.29 11.70 -11.14
CA ASP A 50 -10.35 12.68 -10.88
C ASP A 50 -10.05 13.64 -9.70
N ARG A 51 -9.01 13.38 -8.91
CA ARG A 51 -8.65 14.19 -7.73
C ARG A 51 -7.28 14.84 -7.83
N ARG A 52 -6.37 14.26 -8.62
CA ARG A 52 -5.00 14.72 -8.75
C ARG A 52 -4.37 14.29 -10.07
N ALA A 53 -3.36 15.05 -10.48
CA ALA A 53 -2.48 14.67 -11.58
C ALA A 53 -1.73 13.36 -11.28
N ARG A 54 -1.33 12.67 -12.35
CA ARG A 54 -0.45 11.49 -12.24
C ARG A 54 0.87 11.88 -11.55
N PRO A 55 1.29 11.18 -10.48
CA PRO A 55 2.62 11.40 -9.89
C PRO A 55 3.74 11.19 -10.92
N THR A 56 4.77 12.03 -10.85
CA THR A 56 5.99 11.88 -11.65
C THR A 56 6.96 10.99 -10.90
N CYS A 57 7.01 9.71 -11.25
CA CYS A 57 7.93 8.73 -10.66
C CYS A 57 8.16 7.58 -11.67
N PRO A 58 9.21 6.75 -11.49
CA PRO A 58 9.52 5.66 -12.42
C PRO A 58 8.54 4.48 -12.35
N LEU A 59 7.64 4.45 -11.37
CA LEU A 59 6.68 3.35 -11.22
C LEU A 59 5.64 3.35 -12.36
N PRO A 60 5.20 2.18 -12.84
CA PRO A 60 4.06 2.11 -13.72
C PRO A 60 2.81 2.50 -12.93
N LEU A 61 2.15 3.59 -13.35
CA LEU A 61 0.97 4.12 -12.68
C LEU A 61 -0.25 4.05 -13.59
N ARG A 62 -1.38 3.58 -13.05
CA ARG A 62 -2.68 3.60 -13.74
C ARG A 62 -3.76 4.33 -12.93
N PRO A 63 -4.74 4.96 -13.59
CA PRO A 63 -5.92 5.50 -12.91
C PRO A 63 -6.73 4.41 -12.20
N ILE A 64 -7.36 4.76 -11.07
CA ILE A 64 -8.35 3.93 -10.38
C ILE A 64 -9.73 4.14 -11.01
N GLY A 65 -10.28 3.09 -11.60
CA GLY A 65 -11.64 3.03 -12.14
C GLY A 65 -12.71 2.77 -11.05
N PRO A 66 -14.00 2.94 -11.39
CA PRO A 66 -15.12 2.74 -10.46
C PRO A 66 -15.30 1.31 -9.95
N TRP A 67 -14.83 0.33 -10.73
CA TRP A 67 -15.01 -1.10 -10.45
C TRP A 67 -13.70 -1.79 -10.09
N ASP A 68 -12.63 -1.03 -9.86
CA ASP A 68 -11.35 -1.60 -9.49
C ASP A 68 -11.37 -1.99 -8.01
N LEU A 69 -11.12 -3.27 -7.75
CA LEU A 69 -11.06 -3.92 -6.46
C LEU A 69 -9.70 -4.60 -6.29
N TRP A 70 -9.39 -5.02 -5.07
CA TRP A 70 -8.27 -5.91 -4.79
C TRP A 70 -8.75 -7.03 -3.88
N SER A 71 -8.58 -8.27 -4.30
CA SER A 71 -9.03 -9.41 -3.49
C SER A 71 -8.15 -9.56 -2.26
N ASP A 72 -8.77 -9.67 -1.08
CA ASP A 72 -8.11 -9.93 0.19
C ASP A 72 -8.57 -11.26 0.84
N ASP A 73 -9.37 -12.03 0.11
CA ASP A 73 -9.99 -13.28 0.58
C ASP A 73 -9.09 -14.50 0.27
N PRO A 74 -8.56 -15.22 1.28
CA PRO A 74 -7.72 -16.39 1.06
C PRO A 74 -8.39 -17.53 0.27
N ASP A 75 -9.72 -17.59 0.24
CA ASP A 75 -10.48 -18.61 -0.50
C ASP A 75 -10.76 -18.21 -1.96
N ASP A 76 -10.37 -17.00 -2.36
CA ASP A 76 -10.53 -16.51 -3.73
C ASP A 76 -9.38 -16.97 -4.64
N PRO A 77 -9.67 -17.55 -5.82
CA PRO A 77 -8.64 -17.84 -6.82
C PRO A 77 -7.81 -16.62 -7.25
N ASN A 78 -8.34 -15.40 -7.07
CA ASN A 78 -7.65 -14.14 -7.32
C ASN A 78 -7.05 -13.52 -6.05
N TYR A 79 -6.82 -14.30 -4.99
CA TYR A 79 -6.29 -13.79 -3.73
C TYR A 79 -5.07 -12.88 -3.94
N ASN A 80 -5.09 -11.72 -3.28
CA ASN A 80 -4.08 -10.68 -3.37
C ASN A 80 -3.81 -10.15 -4.80
N HIS A 81 -4.81 -10.16 -5.68
CA HIS A 81 -4.71 -9.62 -7.05
C HIS A 81 -5.76 -8.54 -7.34
N PRO A 82 -5.50 -7.65 -8.32
CA PRO A 82 -6.49 -6.69 -8.77
C PRO A 82 -7.65 -7.40 -9.48
N VAL A 83 -8.86 -7.04 -9.09
CA VAL A 83 -10.10 -7.55 -9.68
C VAL A 83 -10.88 -6.36 -10.23
N ARG A 84 -11.65 -6.59 -11.30
CA ARG A 84 -12.60 -5.60 -11.81
C ARG A 84 -14.01 -6.16 -11.86
N ALA A 85 -14.90 -5.67 -11.00
CA ALA A 85 -16.27 -6.14 -10.94
C ALA A 85 -17.23 -5.10 -10.35
N LEU A 86 -18.48 -5.13 -10.80
CA LEU A 86 -19.59 -4.38 -10.18
C LEU A 86 -20.13 -5.10 -8.93
N ARG A 87 -20.14 -6.44 -8.97
CA ARG A 87 -20.52 -7.31 -7.87
C ARG A 87 -19.43 -8.37 -7.74
N TYR A 88 -18.86 -8.48 -6.54
CA TYR A 88 -17.83 -9.45 -6.23
C TYR A 88 -18.21 -10.17 -4.93
N SER A 89 -18.20 -11.50 -4.96
CA SER A 89 -18.69 -12.33 -3.85
C SER A 89 -17.66 -12.51 -2.74
N HIS A 90 -16.39 -12.53 -3.11
CA HIS A 90 -15.28 -12.66 -2.18
C HIS A 90 -15.00 -11.35 -1.44
N SER A 91 -14.36 -11.45 -0.27
CA SER A 91 -13.86 -10.26 0.42
C SER A 91 -12.86 -9.50 -0.47
N HIS A 92 -12.91 -8.17 -0.38
CA HIS A 92 -12.07 -7.31 -1.21
C HIS A 92 -11.94 -5.87 -0.67
N GLU A 93 -10.81 -5.26 -1.00
CA GLU A 93 -10.58 -3.83 -0.87
C GLU A 93 -11.22 -3.07 -2.04
N GLN A 94 -12.01 -2.05 -1.73
CA GLN A 94 -12.53 -1.11 -2.73
C GLN A 94 -11.49 -0.01 -2.98
N LEU A 95 -10.87 -0.03 -4.17
CA LEU A 95 -9.80 0.91 -4.48
C LEU A 95 -10.33 2.34 -4.72
N ARG A 96 -11.58 2.48 -5.19
CA ARG A 96 -12.23 3.78 -5.41
C ARG A 96 -13.12 4.20 -4.25
N MET A 97 -12.52 4.57 -3.13
CA MET A 97 -13.25 5.03 -1.95
C MET A 97 -13.45 6.56 -1.89
N ALA A 98 -14.44 6.99 -1.10
CA ALA A 98 -14.68 8.41 -0.83
C ALA A 98 -13.53 9.03 -0.02
N ALA A 99 -12.99 8.30 0.96
CA ALA A 99 -11.81 8.73 1.71
C ALA A 99 -10.58 8.88 0.79
N PRO A 100 -9.63 9.77 1.11
CA PRO A 100 -8.48 10.05 0.24
C PRO A 100 -7.32 9.05 0.39
N LEU A 101 -7.56 7.91 1.06
CA LEU A 101 -6.52 6.93 1.39
C LEU A 101 -5.78 6.46 0.14
N TYR A 102 -6.55 6.11 -0.89
CA TYR A 102 -6.05 5.64 -2.19
C TYR A 102 -6.07 6.71 -3.28
N ASP A 103 -6.05 8.00 -2.92
CA ASP A 103 -5.77 9.05 -3.92
C ASP A 103 -4.42 8.77 -4.62
N VAL A 104 -3.48 8.19 -3.88
CA VAL A 104 -2.34 7.41 -4.37
C VAL A 104 -2.24 6.13 -3.57
N CYS A 105 -2.15 4.99 -4.25
CA CYS A 105 -1.98 3.67 -3.65
C CYS A 105 -0.88 2.91 -4.40
N LEU A 106 0.23 2.61 -3.72
CA LEU A 106 1.38 1.92 -4.29
C LEU A 106 1.34 0.46 -3.86
N ILE A 107 1.47 -0.42 -4.85
CA ILE A 107 1.43 -1.87 -4.67
C ILE A 107 2.82 -2.35 -4.28
N SER A 108 2.93 -2.99 -3.12
CA SER A 108 4.17 -3.65 -2.73
C SER A 108 4.23 -5.08 -3.31
N ASP A 109 5.43 -5.63 -3.33
CA ASP A 109 5.71 -7.04 -3.64
C ASP A 109 5.41 -8.00 -2.47
N GLN A 110 4.83 -7.52 -1.37
CA GLN A 110 4.57 -8.37 -0.23
C GLN A 110 3.46 -9.37 -0.55
N ASN A 111 3.84 -10.65 -0.56
CA ASN A 111 2.98 -11.76 -0.96
C ASN A 111 2.39 -11.61 -2.37
N TRP A 112 3.14 -10.98 -3.29
CA TRP A 112 2.71 -10.68 -4.66
C TRP A 112 3.94 -10.72 -5.61
N PRO A 113 3.84 -11.21 -6.85
CA PRO A 113 2.64 -11.68 -7.56
C PRO A 113 2.25 -13.14 -7.25
N ASP A 114 3.18 -13.96 -6.77
CA ASP A 114 2.91 -15.35 -6.45
C ASP A 114 2.32 -15.46 -5.03
N ALA A 115 1.04 -15.08 -4.92
CA ALA A 115 0.36 -14.95 -3.65
C ALA A 115 0.08 -16.31 -2.99
N VAL A 116 0.50 -16.44 -1.73
CA VAL A 116 0.18 -17.59 -0.88
C VAL A 116 -1.00 -17.22 0.04
N PRO A 117 -2.16 -17.88 -0.07
CA PRO A 117 -3.31 -17.64 0.81
C PRO A 117 -2.94 -17.60 2.29
N GLY A 118 -3.49 -16.61 3.00
CA GLY A 118 -3.29 -16.47 4.45
C GLY A 118 -1.98 -15.79 4.86
N LYS A 119 -1.08 -15.47 3.93
CA LYS A 119 0.20 -14.78 4.21
C LYS A 119 0.10 -13.24 4.16
N GLY A 120 -1.12 -12.72 4.15
CA GLY A 120 -1.44 -11.30 4.13
C GLY A 120 -1.62 -10.78 2.71
N SER A 121 -2.55 -9.86 2.56
CA SER A 121 -2.92 -9.28 1.27
C SER A 121 -3.02 -7.75 1.37
N ALA A 122 -3.13 -7.08 0.22
CA ALA A 122 -3.37 -5.65 0.11
C ALA A 122 -2.38 -4.77 0.91
N LEU A 123 -1.12 -5.19 1.01
CA LEU A 123 -0.07 -4.46 1.72
C LEU A 123 0.43 -3.28 0.88
N PHE A 124 -0.28 -2.16 0.98
CA PHE A 124 0.00 -0.99 0.16
C PHE A 124 0.84 0.08 0.88
N VAL A 125 1.37 1.02 0.09
CA VAL A 125 1.81 2.33 0.57
C VAL A 125 0.85 3.41 0.08
N HIS A 126 0.22 4.13 1.00
CA HIS A 126 -0.88 5.04 0.64
C HIS A 126 -0.98 6.28 1.55
N ASN A 127 -1.99 7.13 1.33
CA ASN A 127 -2.22 8.29 2.20
C ASN A 127 -2.92 7.87 3.50
N TRP A 128 -2.53 8.41 4.65
CA TRP A 128 -3.31 8.23 5.88
C TRP A 128 -4.54 9.15 5.91
N ARG A 129 -5.53 8.83 6.76
CA ARG A 129 -6.69 9.71 7.01
C ARG A 129 -6.36 10.85 7.95
N ARG A 130 -5.57 10.55 8.98
CA ARG A 130 -5.10 11.48 10.00
C ARG A 130 -3.70 11.05 10.44
N PRO A 131 -2.86 11.99 10.93
CA PRO A 131 -1.49 11.69 11.31
C PRO A 131 -1.41 10.45 12.21
N ARG A 132 -0.57 9.49 11.81
CA ARG A 132 -0.25 8.28 12.58
C ARG A 132 -1.42 7.35 12.92
N PHE A 133 -2.57 7.50 12.27
CA PHE A 133 -3.67 6.54 12.46
C PHE A 133 -3.27 5.16 11.94
N PRO A 134 -3.33 4.11 12.77
CA PRO A 134 -2.83 2.80 12.39
C PRO A 134 -3.62 2.19 11.23
N THR A 135 -2.94 1.37 10.43
CA THR A 135 -3.51 0.65 9.29
C THR A 135 -3.84 -0.80 9.69
N ALA A 136 -4.34 -1.59 8.74
CA ALA A 136 -4.45 -3.05 8.87
C ALA A 136 -3.15 -3.80 8.48
N GLY A 137 -2.08 -3.09 8.12
CA GLY A 137 -0.81 -3.70 7.70
C GLY A 137 -0.02 -2.82 6.73
N CYS A 138 -0.71 -1.94 5.99
CA CYS A 138 -0.12 -0.96 5.08
C CYS A 138 0.82 0.04 5.77
N ILE A 139 1.64 0.71 4.96
CA ILE A 139 2.40 1.89 5.40
C ILE A 139 1.68 3.13 4.86
N ALA A 140 1.40 4.10 5.71
CA ALA A 140 0.67 5.30 5.26
C ALA A 140 1.35 6.62 5.66
N PHE A 141 1.23 7.63 4.81
CA PHE A 141 1.88 8.93 4.96
C PHE A 141 0.89 10.09 4.79
N ALA A 142 1.28 11.32 5.12
CA ALA A 142 0.52 12.47 4.64
C ALA A 142 0.64 12.57 3.11
N ALA A 143 -0.41 13.04 2.44
CA ALA A 143 -0.42 13.17 0.98
C ALA A 143 0.77 13.99 0.42
N LYS A 144 1.12 15.09 1.10
CA LYS A 144 2.29 15.91 0.73
C LYS A 144 3.61 15.16 0.86
N ASP A 145 3.74 14.31 1.87
CA ASP A 145 4.97 13.56 2.16
C ASP A 145 5.10 12.39 1.18
N LEU A 146 4.00 11.69 0.88
CA LEU A 146 3.98 10.64 -0.14
C LEU A 146 4.30 11.20 -1.53
N SER A 147 3.76 12.37 -1.88
CA SER A 147 4.12 13.05 -3.14
C SER A 147 5.62 13.38 -3.17
N TRP A 148 6.15 13.95 -2.09
CA TRP A 148 7.57 14.29 -1.99
C TRP A 148 8.49 13.07 -2.11
N ILE A 149 8.07 11.93 -1.55
CA ILE A 149 8.75 10.63 -1.68
C ILE A 149 8.74 10.18 -3.14
N LEU A 150 7.58 10.20 -3.79
CA LEU A 150 7.42 9.73 -5.17
C LEU A 150 8.23 10.56 -6.18
N ASP A 151 8.27 11.88 -6.01
CA ASP A 151 9.08 12.77 -6.86
C ASP A 151 10.59 12.47 -6.79
N ARG A 152 11.02 11.72 -5.76
CA ARG A 152 12.42 11.34 -5.49
C ARG A 152 12.63 9.83 -5.53
N TRP A 153 11.60 9.08 -5.91
CA TRP A 153 11.68 7.63 -6.02
C TRP A 153 12.46 7.25 -7.26
N GLN A 154 13.37 6.28 -7.13
CA GLN A 154 14.16 5.73 -8.23
C GLN A 154 13.77 4.27 -8.46
N ALA A 155 14.11 3.70 -9.63
CA ALA A 155 13.73 2.33 -9.99
C ALA A 155 14.30 1.27 -9.03
N ASP A 156 15.48 1.53 -8.47
CA ASP A 156 16.17 0.71 -7.48
C ASP A 156 15.80 1.06 -6.01
N SER A 157 14.90 2.02 -5.80
CA SER A 157 14.47 2.38 -4.46
C SER A 157 13.71 1.22 -3.81
N ARG A 158 13.97 1.00 -2.52
CA ARG A 158 13.37 -0.05 -1.70
C ARG A 158 12.85 0.51 -0.38
N ILE A 159 11.90 -0.19 0.23
CA ILE A 159 11.46 0.09 1.60
C ILE A 159 12.05 -0.97 2.50
N LEU A 160 12.88 -0.57 3.47
CA LEU A 160 13.36 -1.46 4.51
C LEU A 160 12.50 -1.26 5.75
N VAL A 161 11.74 -2.27 6.17
CA VAL A 161 10.89 -2.25 7.37
C VAL A 161 11.60 -2.95 8.52
N ARG A 162 11.79 -2.26 9.65
CA ARG A 162 12.49 -2.76 10.85
C ARG A 162 11.79 -2.40 12.17
#